data_AF-A0A659ULJ5-F1
#
_entry.id   AF-A0A659ULJ5-F1
#
_cell.length_a   1.000
_cell.length_b   1.000
_cell.length_c   1.000
_cell.angle_alpha   90.00
_cell.angle_beta   90.00
_cell.angle_gamma   90.00
#
_symmetry.space_group_name_H-M   'P 1'
#
loop_
_entity.id
_entity.type
_entity.pdbx_description
1 polymer ?
#
loop_
_entity_poly.entity_id
_entity_poly.type
_entity_poly.pdbx_seq_one_letter_code
_entity_poly.pdbx_strand_id
1 'polypeptide(L)'
;QVDTSFADRVNLDLRLSAAHATAGSIQLADVAATAQVKDGLSVFDISDASAFGGNVQTSLRFDRKPEGTQVEIRLLASDVDGGAFGTAAGMTRLVPVGTGTVSVILKGPGRTWDSIFENADGSVSATFGPGALSKFNLPAFLKHTEQGGFFALDDVSDGTLPIDGAEVK
;
A
#
# COMPACT_ATOMS: atom_id res chain seq x y z
N GLN A 1 16.95 -6.02 10.44
CA GLN A 1 17.83 -4.95 9.94
C GLN A 1 17.82 -5.02 8.43
N VAL A 2 17.58 -3.90 7.73
CA VAL A 2 17.71 -3.88 6.27
C VAL A 2 19.21 -3.93 5.95
N ASP A 3 19.71 -5.04 5.41
CA ASP A 3 21.11 -5.18 5.01
C ASP A 3 21.32 -4.55 3.63
N THR A 4 21.97 -3.38 3.62
CA THR A 4 22.35 -2.67 2.40
C THR A 4 23.85 -2.74 2.13
N SER A 5 24.62 -3.54 2.87
CA SER A 5 26.10 -3.57 2.80
C SER A 5 26.64 -4.03 1.44
N PHE A 6 25.83 -4.76 0.67
CA PHE A 6 26.13 -5.12 -0.71
C PHE A 6 26.27 -3.89 -1.64
N ALA A 7 25.60 -2.78 -1.32
CA ALA A 7 25.56 -1.58 -2.16
C ALA A 7 26.88 -0.80 -2.18
N ASP A 8 27.76 -0.97 -1.19
CA ASP A 8 29.05 -0.24 -1.13
C ASP A 8 30.08 -0.77 -2.14
N ARG A 9 29.82 -1.93 -2.75
CA ARG A 9 30.78 -2.63 -3.61
C ARG A 9 30.32 -2.73 -5.06
N VAL A 10 29.13 -2.23 -5.36
CA VAL A 10 28.46 -2.44 -6.63
C VAL A 10 27.85 -1.13 -7.12
N ASN A 11 28.31 -0.68 -8.28
CA ASN A 11 27.57 0.30 -9.07
C ASN A 11 26.72 -0.47 -10.07
N LEU A 12 25.39 -0.37 -9.94
CA LEU A 12 24.43 -1.09 -10.76
C LEU A 12 23.40 -0.11 -11.32
N ASP A 13 23.10 -0.26 -12.60
CA ASP A 13 21.94 0.36 -13.24
C ASP A 13 21.29 -0.74 -14.09
N LEU A 14 20.10 -1.17 -13.66
CA LEU A 14 19.34 -2.23 -14.31
C LEU A 14 17.99 -1.67 -14.74
N ARG A 15 17.61 -2.00 -15.97
CA ARG A 15 16.24 -1.83 -16.47
C ARG A 15 15.67 -3.18 -16.80
N LEU A 16 14.48 -3.44 -16.29
CA LEU A 16 13.76 -4.68 -16.45
C LEU A 16 12.40 -4.39 -17.09
N SER A 17 12.06 -5.17 -18.11
CA SER A 17 10.71 -5.23 -18.65
C SER A 17 10.26 -6.68 -18.67
N ALA A 18 9.08 -6.95 -18.16
CA ALA A 18 8.55 -8.31 -18.07
C ALA A 18 7.04 -8.30 -18.32
N ALA A 19 6.55 -9.26 -19.11
CA ALA A 19 5.12 -9.45 -19.30
C ALA A 19 4.42 -9.80 -17.98
N HIS A 20 5.11 -10.54 -17.11
CA HIS A 20 4.61 -10.93 -15.79
C HIS A 20 5.73 -10.89 -14.74
N ALA A 21 5.38 -10.47 -13.53
CA ALA A 21 6.25 -10.58 -12.36
C ALA A 21 5.40 -10.82 -11.10
N THR A 22 6.06 -11.09 -9.98
CA THR A 22 5.41 -11.30 -8.68
C THR A 22 6.10 -10.48 -7.60
N ALA A 23 5.32 -9.80 -6.76
CA ALA A 23 5.79 -9.13 -5.56
C ALA A 23 5.09 -9.75 -4.34
N GLY A 24 5.78 -10.68 -3.67
CA GLY A 24 5.12 -11.53 -2.67
C GLY A 24 4.02 -12.39 -3.32
N SER A 25 2.79 -12.27 -2.83
CA SER A 25 1.60 -12.92 -3.40
C SER A 25 0.91 -12.10 -4.50
N ILE A 26 1.39 -10.88 -4.79
CA ILE A 26 0.77 -9.98 -5.76
C ILE A 26 1.31 -10.31 -7.16
N GLN A 27 0.40 -10.65 -8.06
CA GLN A 27 0.69 -10.82 -9.48
C GLN A 27 0.70 -9.46 -10.17
N LEU A 28 1.75 -9.21 -10.94
CA LEU A 28 1.92 -8.02 -11.76
C LEU A 28 1.98 -8.42 -13.23
N ALA A 29 1.42 -7.59 -14.10
CA ALA A 29 1.54 -7.70 -15.55
C ALA A 29 2.17 -6.42 -16.12
N ASP A 30 2.72 -6.54 -17.34
CA ASP A 30 3.23 -5.41 -18.14
C ASP A 30 4.22 -4.53 -17.34
N VAL A 31 5.15 -5.17 -16.65
CA VAL A 31 6.03 -4.54 -15.68
C VAL A 31 7.19 -3.85 -16.39
N ALA A 32 7.39 -2.57 -16.08
CA ALA A 32 8.59 -1.80 -16.35
C ALA A 32 9.20 -1.33 -15.02
N ALA A 33 10.42 -1.79 -14.74
CA ALA A 33 11.10 -1.53 -13.48
C ALA A 33 12.57 -1.14 -13.68
N THR A 34 13.10 -0.37 -12.72
CA THR A 34 14.51 0.00 -12.66
C THR A 34 15.08 -0.28 -11.28
N ALA A 35 16.34 -0.70 -11.24
CA ALA A 35 17.11 -0.83 -10.01
C ALA A 35 18.44 -0.10 -10.18
N GLN A 36 18.72 0.87 -9.32
CA GLN A 36 19.97 1.61 -9.33
C GLN A 36 20.62 1.55 -7.95
N VAL A 37 21.94 1.30 -7.94
CA VAL A 37 22.77 1.36 -6.74
C VAL A 37 24.01 2.17 -7.08
N LYS A 38 24.22 3.26 -6.34
CA LYS A 38 25.35 4.16 -6.53
C LYS A 38 25.59 5.00 -5.28
N ASP A 39 26.84 5.11 -4.83
CA ASP A 39 27.27 6.05 -3.78
C ASP A 39 26.42 5.97 -2.48
N GLY A 40 26.09 4.76 -2.01
CA GLY A 40 25.28 4.55 -0.81
C GLY A 40 23.77 4.79 -0.99
N LEU A 41 23.35 5.18 -2.19
CA LEU A 41 21.96 5.29 -2.60
C LEU A 41 21.55 4.02 -3.35
N SER A 42 20.45 3.40 -2.92
CA SER A 42 19.77 2.33 -3.66
C SER A 42 18.34 2.77 -3.97
N VAL A 43 17.92 2.63 -5.23
CA VAL A 43 16.58 2.97 -5.70
C VAL A 43 16.03 1.78 -6.48
N PHE A 44 14.80 1.39 -6.18
CA PHE A 44 14.03 0.41 -6.92
C PHE A 44 12.69 1.03 -7.30
N ASP A 45 12.44 1.17 -8.59
CA ASP A 45 11.21 1.75 -9.12
C ASP A 45 10.48 0.74 -9.99
N ILE A 46 9.17 0.66 -9.82
CA ILE A 46 8.24 0.12 -10.83
C ILE A 46 7.52 1.34 -11.39
N SER A 47 7.91 1.74 -12.60
CA SER A 47 7.35 2.93 -13.26
C SER A 47 6.01 2.65 -13.91
N ASP A 48 5.76 1.40 -14.27
CA ASP A 48 4.50 0.94 -14.84
C ASP A 48 4.32 -0.55 -14.57
N ALA A 49 3.11 -0.94 -14.15
CA ALA A 49 2.68 -2.31 -13.99
C ALA A 49 1.16 -2.33 -13.84
N SER A 50 0.52 -3.40 -14.30
CA SER A 50 -0.89 -3.66 -14.02
C SER A 50 -1.05 -4.65 -12.87
N ALA A 51 -1.93 -4.33 -11.93
CA ALA A 51 -2.30 -5.19 -10.82
C ALA A 51 -3.70 -4.82 -10.31
N PHE A 52 -4.41 -5.77 -9.71
CA PHE A 52 -5.74 -5.55 -9.14
C PHE A 52 -6.75 -4.95 -10.14
N GLY A 53 -6.59 -5.22 -11.44
CA GLY A 53 -7.43 -4.64 -12.49
C GLY A 53 -7.13 -3.18 -12.86
N GLY A 54 -6.14 -2.56 -12.21
CA GLY A 54 -5.70 -1.19 -12.48
C GLY A 54 -4.19 -1.09 -12.69
N ASN A 55 -3.65 0.12 -12.52
CA ASN A 55 -2.24 0.42 -12.69
C ASN A 55 -1.57 0.65 -11.33
N VAL A 56 -0.31 0.23 -11.20
CA VAL A 56 0.49 0.38 -10.00
C VAL A 56 1.87 0.90 -10.34
N GLN A 57 2.27 1.95 -9.63
CA GLN A 57 3.61 2.52 -9.64
C GLN A 57 4.15 2.51 -8.21
N THR A 58 5.42 2.17 -8.05
CA THR A 58 6.07 2.21 -6.73
C THR A 58 7.52 2.62 -6.82
N SER A 59 8.02 3.25 -5.76
CA SER A 59 9.42 3.61 -5.59
C SER A 59 9.86 3.27 -4.18
N LEU A 60 10.98 2.57 -4.07
CA LEU A 60 11.67 2.28 -2.81
C LEU A 60 13.06 2.89 -2.89
N ARG A 61 13.32 3.86 -2.02
CA ARG A 61 14.62 4.56 -1.95
C ARG A 61 15.25 4.32 -0.60
N PHE A 62 16.50 3.87 -0.62
CA PHE A 62 17.36 3.68 0.55
C PHE A 62 18.56 4.60 0.43
N ASP A 63 18.65 5.60 1.30
CA ASP A 63 19.72 6.58 1.34
C ASP A 63 20.57 6.33 2.60
N ARG A 64 21.74 5.74 2.43
CA ARG A 64 22.63 5.43 3.53
C ARG A 64 23.39 6.68 3.99
N LYS A 65 23.20 7.04 5.26
CA LYS A 65 23.91 8.15 5.90
C LYS A 65 24.73 7.67 7.10
N PRO A 66 25.74 8.44 7.55
CA PRO A 66 26.51 8.12 8.75
C PRO A 66 25.65 7.86 10.00
N GLU A 67 24.54 8.60 10.14
CA GLU A 67 23.58 8.49 11.24
C GLU A 67 22.57 7.32 11.10
N GLY A 68 22.57 6.64 9.95
CA GLY A 68 21.65 5.54 9.64
C GLY A 68 21.04 5.65 8.24
N THR A 69 20.42 4.56 7.78
CA THR A 69 19.74 4.55 6.47
C THR A 69 18.40 5.26 6.58
N GLN A 70 18.15 6.21 5.69
CA GLN A 70 16.84 6.83 5.48
C GLN A 70 16.11 6.08 4.37
N VAL A 71 14.83 5.79 4.57
CA VAL A 71 14.01 5.08 3.61
C VAL A 71 12.85 5.95 3.19
N GLU A 72 12.56 5.96 1.90
CA GLU A 72 11.38 6.58 1.33
C GLU A 72 10.65 5.54 0.47
N ILE A 73 9.34 5.42 0.72
CA ILE A 73 8.43 4.51 0.03
C ILE A 73 7.38 5.37 -0.63
N ARG A 74 7.16 5.16 -1.92
CA ARG A 74 6.05 5.72 -2.67
C ARG A 74 5.27 4.60 -3.34
N LEU A 75 3.96 4.67 -3.27
CA LEU A 75 3.04 3.79 -3.97
C LEU A 75 1.92 4.65 -4.54
N LEU A 76 1.61 4.44 -5.81
CA LEU A 76 0.40 4.94 -6.44
C LEU A 76 -0.26 3.77 -7.15
N ALA A 77 -1.47 3.43 -6.71
CA ALA A 77 -2.32 2.45 -7.36
C ALA A 77 -3.55 3.18 -7.87
N SER A 78 -3.82 3.18 -9.17
CA SER A 78 -4.93 3.91 -9.79
C SER A 78 -5.85 2.96 -10.53
N ASP A 79 -7.15 3.26 -10.49
CA ASP A 79 -8.21 2.47 -11.12
C ASP A 79 -8.18 0.99 -10.69
N VAL A 80 -7.77 0.72 -9.45
CA VAL A 80 -7.70 -0.64 -8.91
C VAL A 80 -9.04 -1.08 -8.34
N ASP A 81 -9.31 -2.38 -8.43
CA ASP A 81 -10.36 -3.04 -7.67
C ASP A 81 -10.00 -2.97 -6.17
N GLY A 82 -10.78 -2.20 -5.42
CA GLY A 82 -10.57 -1.99 -3.99
C GLY A 82 -10.70 -3.24 -3.15
N GLY A 83 -11.49 -4.23 -3.59
CA GLY A 83 -11.67 -5.49 -2.87
C GLY A 83 -10.41 -6.34 -2.96
N ALA A 84 -9.87 -6.47 -4.18
CA ALA A 84 -8.63 -7.17 -4.46
C ALA A 84 -7.43 -6.46 -3.81
N PHE A 85 -7.34 -5.13 -3.95
CA PHE A 85 -6.29 -4.32 -3.32
C PHE A 85 -6.35 -4.42 -1.80
N GLY A 86 -7.53 -4.22 -1.20
CA GLY A 86 -7.71 -4.27 0.25
C GLY A 86 -7.39 -5.64 0.84
N THR A 87 -7.77 -6.72 0.15
CA THR A 87 -7.38 -8.09 0.54
C THR A 87 -5.87 -8.27 0.51
N ALA A 88 -5.19 -7.79 -0.53
CA ALA A 88 -3.74 -7.87 -0.63
C ALA A 88 -3.02 -7.00 0.42
N ALA A 89 -3.62 -5.88 0.82
CA ALA A 89 -3.16 -5.04 1.92
C ALA A 89 -3.47 -5.64 3.32
N GLY A 90 -4.11 -6.80 3.39
CA GLY A 90 -4.46 -7.46 4.66
C GLY A 90 -5.65 -6.85 5.37
N MET A 91 -6.46 -6.03 4.68
CA MET A 91 -7.69 -5.48 5.26
C MET A 91 -8.69 -6.61 5.54
N THR A 92 -9.10 -6.72 6.79
CA THR A 92 -10.10 -7.72 7.22
C THR A 92 -11.49 -7.12 7.44
N ARG A 93 -11.60 -5.78 7.41
CA ARG A 93 -12.81 -5.00 7.70
C ARG A 93 -12.86 -3.76 6.85
N LEU A 94 -14.08 -3.25 6.64
CA LEU A 94 -14.34 -2.02 5.88
C LEU A 94 -13.65 -2.04 4.51
N VAL A 95 -13.57 -3.23 3.89
CA VAL A 95 -12.88 -3.38 2.62
C VAL A 95 -13.72 -2.71 1.55
N PRO A 96 -13.20 -1.68 0.87
CA PRO A 96 -13.93 -0.98 -0.17
C PRO A 96 -14.09 -1.89 -1.38
N VAL A 97 -15.33 -2.10 -1.81
CA VAL A 97 -15.68 -2.83 -3.02
C VAL A 97 -16.06 -1.77 -4.05
N GLY A 98 -15.27 -1.66 -5.11
CA GLY A 98 -15.39 -0.61 -6.11
C GLY A 98 -14.03 -0.21 -6.65
N THR A 99 -14.00 0.58 -7.72
CA THR A 99 -12.76 1.06 -8.31
C THR A 99 -12.25 2.31 -7.57
N GLY A 100 -10.94 2.41 -7.37
CA GLY A 100 -10.36 3.57 -6.69
C GLY A 100 -8.88 3.80 -6.92
N THR A 101 -8.38 4.85 -6.29
CA THR A 101 -6.97 5.24 -6.28
C THR A 101 -6.45 5.24 -4.84
N VAL A 102 -5.26 4.68 -4.64
CA VAL A 102 -4.55 4.65 -3.37
C VAL A 102 -3.17 5.27 -3.56
N SER A 103 -2.80 6.20 -2.68
CA SER A 103 -1.50 6.87 -2.67
C SER A 103 -0.87 6.75 -1.29
N VAL A 104 0.37 6.27 -1.24
CA VAL A 104 1.16 6.17 -0.01
C VAL A 104 2.49 6.84 -0.25
N ILE A 105 2.87 7.76 0.64
CA ILE A 105 4.20 8.35 0.68
C ILE A 105 4.67 8.28 2.12
N LEU A 106 5.70 7.48 2.38
CA LEU A 106 6.27 7.32 3.72
C LEU A 106 7.77 7.60 3.67
N LYS A 107 8.28 8.30 4.67
CA LYS A 107 9.71 8.55 4.84
C LYS A 107 10.12 8.43 6.28
N GLY A 108 11.18 7.68 6.55
CA GLY A 108 11.66 7.50 7.91
C GLY A 108 12.96 6.71 8.04
N PRO A 109 13.41 6.48 9.28
CA PRO A 109 14.62 5.70 9.53
C PRO A 109 14.42 4.21 9.21
N GLY A 110 15.24 3.68 8.29
CA GLY A 110 15.20 2.29 7.83
C GLY A 110 15.94 1.31 8.73
N ARG A 111 15.60 1.24 10.02
CA ARG A 111 16.20 0.24 10.94
C ARG A 111 15.59 -1.14 10.72
N THR A 112 14.26 -1.21 10.64
CA THR A 112 13.44 -2.37 10.27
C THR A 112 12.25 -1.93 9.40
N TRP A 113 11.55 -2.87 8.77
CA TRP A 113 10.30 -2.56 8.06
C TRP A 113 9.26 -2.01 9.03
N ASP A 114 9.08 -2.66 10.19
CA ASP A 114 8.15 -2.21 11.22
C ASP A 114 8.47 -0.79 11.71
N SER A 115 9.76 -0.46 11.89
CA SER A 115 10.14 0.88 12.35
C SER A 115 9.79 1.97 11.34
N ILE A 116 9.74 1.65 10.05
CA ILE A 116 9.32 2.61 9.02
C ILE A 116 7.82 2.88 9.19
N PHE A 117 6.99 1.85 9.31
CA PHE A 117 5.54 2.07 9.47
C PHE A 117 5.16 2.72 10.81
N GLU A 118 5.94 2.50 11.86
CA GLU A 118 5.70 3.10 13.19
C GLU A 118 6.22 4.54 13.31
N ASN A 119 7.29 4.90 12.59
CA ASN A 119 8.01 6.16 12.80
C ASN A 119 8.20 7.00 11.53
N ALA A 120 7.55 6.64 10.41
CA ALA A 120 7.62 7.43 9.19
C ALA A 120 6.73 8.67 9.28
N ASP A 121 7.28 9.78 8.79
CA ASP A 121 6.49 10.94 8.38
C ASP A 121 5.97 10.68 6.96
N GLY A 122 4.73 11.06 6.68
CA GLY A 122 4.15 10.77 5.39
C GLY A 122 2.66 11.05 5.27
N SER A 123 2.08 10.59 4.17
CA SER A 123 0.65 10.63 3.91
C SER A 123 0.18 9.33 3.29
N VAL A 124 -1.04 8.94 3.66
CA VAL A 124 -1.78 7.84 3.04
C VAL A 124 -3.12 8.39 2.65
N SER A 125 -3.46 8.31 1.36
CA SER A 125 -4.80 8.66 0.89
C SER A 125 -5.37 7.55 0.05
N ALA A 126 -6.68 7.40 0.11
CA ALA A 126 -7.42 6.48 -0.72
C ALA A 126 -8.76 7.10 -1.11
N THR A 127 -9.14 6.94 -2.37
CA THR A 127 -10.42 7.42 -2.89
C THR A 127 -11.04 6.33 -3.73
N PHE A 128 -12.25 5.92 -3.36
CA PHE A 128 -13.04 4.94 -4.09
C PHE A 128 -14.33 5.57 -4.58
N GLY A 129 -14.71 5.25 -5.81
CA GLY A 129 -15.99 5.69 -6.39
C GLY A 129 -17.18 4.90 -5.85
N PRO A 130 -18.34 4.97 -6.54
CA PRO A 130 -19.53 4.24 -6.16
C PRO A 130 -19.27 2.73 -6.02
N GLY A 131 -19.84 2.14 -4.98
CA GLY A 131 -19.57 0.77 -4.63
C GLY A 131 -20.19 0.38 -3.29
N ALA A 132 -19.45 -0.41 -2.50
CA ALA A 132 -19.90 -0.82 -1.18
C ALA A 132 -18.73 -0.98 -0.20
N LEU A 133 -18.97 -0.80 1.09
CA LEU A 133 -18.07 -1.23 2.15
C LEU A 133 -18.50 -2.61 2.63
N SER A 134 -17.65 -3.61 2.40
CA SER A 134 -17.89 -4.94 2.93
C SER A 134 -17.60 -5.01 4.43
N LYS A 135 -18.18 -6.00 5.10
CA LYS A 135 -18.03 -6.23 6.54
C LYS A 135 -18.53 -5.08 7.40
N PHE A 136 -19.64 -4.47 7.01
CA PHE A 136 -20.31 -3.42 7.77
C PHE A 136 -21.84 -3.49 7.63
N ASN A 137 -22.51 -3.73 8.76
CA ASN A 137 -23.95 -3.76 8.89
C ASN A 137 -24.44 -2.46 9.57
N LEU A 138 -24.78 -1.46 8.76
CA LEU A 138 -25.23 -0.16 9.27
C LEU A 138 -26.48 -0.26 10.16
N PRO A 139 -27.54 -1.03 9.81
CA PRO A 139 -28.68 -1.21 10.71
C PRO A 139 -28.31 -1.77 12.09
N ALA A 140 -27.43 -2.78 12.15
CA ALA A 140 -26.98 -3.34 13.41
C ALA A 140 -26.14 -2.33 14.21
N PHE A 141 -25.25 -1.60 13.54
CA PHE A 141 -24.44 -0.53 14.15
C PHE A 141 -25.30 0.56 14.77
N LEU A 142 -26.32 1.05 14.05
CA LEU A 142 -27.23 2.09 14.56
C LEU A 142 -28.01 1.58 15.77
N LYS A 143 -28.53 0.36 15.72
CA LYS A 143 -29.24 -0.26 16.84
C LYS A 143 -28.37 -0.36 18.10
N HIS A 144 -27.13 -0.80 17.97
CA HIS A 144 -26.20 -0.86 19.09
C HIS A 144 -25.85 0.53 19.63
N THR A 145 -25.68 1.51 18.74
CA THR A 145 -25.43 2.91 19.13
C THR A 145 -26.60 3.50 19.91
N GLU A 146 -27.83 3.26 19.48
CA GLU A 146 -29.06 3.73 20.15
C GLU A 146 -29.27 3.07 21.52
N GLN A 147 -28.92 1.79 21.65
CA GLN A 147 -28.99 1.07 22.92
C GLN A 147 -27.98 1.58 23.95
N GLY A 148 -26.95 2.28 23.48
CA GLY A 148 -25.87 2.82 24.31
C GLY A 148 -24.93 1.73 24.84
N GLY A 149 -23.81 2.17 25.42
CA GLY A 149 -22.76 1.27 25.89
C GLY A 149 -21.74 0.90 24.81
N PHE A 150 -20.79 0.04 25.20
CA PHE A 150 -19.73 -0.42 24.32
C PHE A 150 -20.16 -1.71 23.60
N PHE A 151 -19.91 -1.79 22.30
CA PHE A 151 -20.07 -3.01 21.50
C PHE A 151 -18.85 -3.17 20.58
N ALA A 152 -18.53 -4.40 20.20
CA ALA A 152 -17.42 -4.66 19.29
C ALA A 152 -17.85 -4.37 17.85
N LEU A 153 -16.97 -3.79 17.03
CA LEU A 153 -17.25 -3.61 15.60
C LEU A 153 -17.40 -4.96 14.86
N ASP A 154 -16.93 -6.06 15.46
CA ASP A 154 -17.19 -7.42 14.99
C ASP A 154 -18.67 -7.80 15.01
N ASP A 155 -19.41 -7.30 16.00
CA ASP A 155 -20.83 -7.62 16.20
C ASP A 155 -21.71 -7.06 15.06
N VAL A 156 -21.13 -6.18 14.23
CA VAL A 156 -21.79 -5.51 13.11
C VAL A 156 -21.04 -5.72 11.79
N SER A 157 -20.24 -6.78 11.71
CA SER A 157 -19.41 -7.10 10.52
C SER A 157 -20.10 -8.03 9.50
N ASP A 158 -21.36 -8.40 9.74
CA ASP A 158 -22.13 -9.35 8.94
C ASP A 158 -22.96 -8.68 7.82
N GLY A 159 -22.49 -7.55 7.30
CA GLY A 159 -23.20 -6.76 6.32
C GLY A 159 -22.33 -6.19 5.21
N THR A 160 -23.00 -5.53 4.27
CA THR A 160 -22.38 -4.71 3.23
C THR A 160 -23.15 -3.41 3.15
N LEU A 161 -22.44 -2.28 3.16
CA LEU A 161 -23.01 -0.95 3.09
C LEU A 161 -22.76 -0.37 1.69
N PRO A 162 -23.80 -0.17 0.86
CA PRO A 162 -23.66 0.60 -0.37
C PRO A 162 -23.16 2.02 -0.08
N ILE A 163 -22.24 2.52 -0.89
CA ILE A 163 -21.67 3.87 -0.78
C ILE A 163 -21.60 4.53 -2.16
N ASP A 164 -21.79 5.84 -2.20
CA ASP A 164 -21.54 6.64 -3.41
C ASP A 164 -20.04 6.90 -3.63
N GLY A 165 -19.25 6.76 -2.56
CA GLY A 165 -17.81 6.85 -2.57
C GLY A 165 -17.23 6.78 -1.15
N ALA A 166 -15.92 6.57 -1.06
CA ALA A 166 -15.18 6.61 0.19
C ALA A 166 -13.87 7.37 -0.01
N GLU A 167 -13.50 8.20 0.96
CA GLU A 167 -12.26 8.96 0.95
C GLU A 167 -11.58 8.85 2.31
N VAL A 168 -10.27 8.58 2.28
CA VAL A 168 -9.37 8.54 3.45
C VAL A 168 -8.17 9.43 3.12
N LYS A 169 -7.72 10.22 4.10
CA LYS A 169 -6.56 11.12 4.02
C LYS A 169 -5.75 11.08 5.31
#